data_AF-A0A7C6X3B8-F1
#
_entry.id   AF-A0A7C6X3B8-F1
#
_cell.length_a   1.000
_cell.length_b   1.000
_cell.length_c   1.000
_cell.angle_alpha   90.00
_cell.angle_beta   90.00
_cell.angle_gamma   90.00
#
_symmetry.space_group_name_H-M   'P 1'
#
loop_
_entity.id
_entity.type
_entity.pdbx_description
1 polymer ?
#
loop_
_entity_poly.entity_id
_entity_poly.type
_entity_poly.pdbx_seq_one_letter_code
_entity_poly.pdbx_strand_id
1 'polypeptide(L)'
;LSNILKRFNELFGNIPWTNKDRVFETITDTVVKGVEADEAYQNARRHSDRQNARIEHDKAVGRVITSLFKDDTELFKQFFDNEDFRRWVTDTVFALSYERRSTEGIPAAQ
;
A
#
# COMPACT_ATOMS: atom_id res chain seq x y z
N LEU A 1 -14.52 6.24 13.89
CA LEU A 1 -13.18 6.49 13.31
C LEU A 1 -12.41 7.62 14.02
N SER A 2 -13.05 8.75 14.36
CA SER A 2 -12.42 9.93 14.97
C SER A 2 -11.53 9.66 16.19
N ASN A 3 -11.90 8.74 17.08
CA ASN A 3 -11.09 8.43 18.28
C ASN A 3 -9.79 7.67 17.97
N ILE A 4 -9.80 6.80 16.93
CA ILE A 4 -8.62 6.04 16.53
C ILE A 4 -7.62 6.96 15.84
N LEU A 5 -8.08 7.85 14.96
CA LEU A 5 -7.25 8.87 14.32
C LEU A 5 -6.62 9.82 15.34
N LYS A 6 -7.40 10.32 16.30
CA LYS A 6 -6.88 11.17 17.38
C LYS A 6 -5.78 10.46 18.17
N ARG A 7 -6.02 9.21 18.59
CA ARG A 7 -5.04 8.42 19.33
C ARG A 7 -3.78 8.10 18.50
N PHE A 8 -3.95 7.80 17.22
CA PHE A 8 -2.82 7.63 16.30
C PHE A 8 -1.97 8.91 16.24
N ASN A 9 -2.62 10.07 16.13
CA ASN A 9 -1.94 11.36 16.09
C ASN A 9 -1.19 11.69 17.40
N GLU A 10 -1.79 11.38 18.55
CA GLU A 10 -1.17 11.59 19.86
C GLU A 10 0.07 10.70 20.07
N LEU A 11 0.02 9.44 19.63
CA LEU A 11 1.09 8.48 19.84
C LEU A 11 2.21 8.56 18.79
N PHE A 12 1.87 8.88 17.54
CA PHE A 12 2.77 8.75 16.39
C PHE A 12 2.89 10.03 15.55
N GLY A 13 2.33 11.15 16.03
CA GLY A 13 2.38 12.44 15.34
C GLY A 13 3.76 13.08 15.30
N ASN A 14 4.69 12.62 16.14
CA ASN A 14 6.08 13.06 16.18
C ASN A 14 6.97 12.36 15.13
N ILE A 15 6.48 11.32 14.46
CA ILE A 15 7.22 10.66 13.37
C ILE A 15 7.09 11.53 12.11
N PRO A 16 8.19 11.82 11.39
CA PRO A 16 8.19 12.69 10.21
C PRO A 16 7.62 11.96 8.98
N TRP A 17 6.33 11.62 9.01
CA TRP A 17 5.63 11.01 7.89
C TRP A 17 5.57 11.96 6.70
N THR A 18 5.96 11.49 5.50
CA THR A 18 5.78 12.25 4.26
C THR A 18 4.30 12.48 3.93
N ASN A 19 3.45 11.48 4.17
CA ASN A 19 2.00 11.61 4.07
C ASN A 19 1.33 10.80 5.19
N LYS A 20 0.98 11.50 6.27
CA LYS A 20 0.41 10.90 7.48
C LYS A 20 -0.99 10.32 7.25
N ASP A 21 -1.82 11.00 6.48
CA ASP A 21 -3.20 10.57 6.24
C ASP A 21 -3.23 9.28 5.42
N ARG A 22 -2.36 9.16 4.41
CA ARG A 22 -2.18 7.92 3.65
C ARG A 22 -1.72 6.75 4.52
N VAL A 23 -0.79 6.99 5.46
CA VAL A 23 -0.34 5.94 6.41
C VAL A 23 -1.50 5.48 7.28
N PHE A 24 -2.29 6.42 7.81
CA PHE A 24 -3.46 6.10 8.62
C PHE A 24 -4.49 5.30 7.82
N GLU A 25 -4.83 5.75 6.61
CA GLU A 25 -5.76 5.05 5.70
C GLU A 25 -5.28 3.63 5.39
N THR A 26 -3.99 3.47 5.09
CA THR A 26 -3.38 2.16 4.81
C THR A 26 -3.57 1.21 5.99
N ILE A 27 -3.36 1.68 7.22
CA ILE A 27 -3.55 0.85 8.43
C ILE A 27 -5.02 0.52 8.63
N THR A 28 -5.91 1.50 8.54
CA THR A 28 -7.33 1.29 8.88
C THR A 28 -8.14 0.58 7.81
N ASP A 29 -7.68 0.59 6.57
CA ASP A 29 -8.36 -0.07 5.46
C ASP A 29 -7.57 -1.27 4.96
N THR A 30 -6.45 -1.02 4.30
CA THR A 30 -5.68 -2.06 3.61
C THR A 30 -5.18 -3.15 4.56
N VAL A 31 -4.59 -2.77 5.70
CA VAL A 31 -4.05 -3.74 6.65
C VAL A 31 -5.16 -4.52 7.32
N VAL A 32 -6.26 -3.86 7.73
CA VAL A 32 -7.42 -4.53 8.31
C VAL A 32 -8.02 -5.55 7.34
N LYS A 33 -8.30 -5.15 6.09
CA LYS A 33 -8.81 -6.04 5.05
C LYS A 33 -7.88 -7.22 4.79
N GLY A 34 -6.57 -6.97 4.72
CA GLY A 34 -5.57 -8.02 4.54
C GLY A 34 -5.55 -9.03 5.69
N VAL A 35 -5.62 -8.56 6.94
CA VAL A 35 -5.67 -9.45 8.11
C VAL A 35 -6.97 -10.24 8.14
N GLU A 36 -8.10 -9.63 7.81
CA GLU A 36 -9.38 -10.34 7.74
C GLU A 36 -9.39 -11.43 6.67
N ALA A 37 -8.66 -11.23 5.57
CA ALA A 37 -8.48 -12.20 4.49
C ALA A 37 -7.41 -13.27 4.78
N ASP A 38 -6.56 -13.10 5.80
CA ASP A 38 -5.49 -14.03 6.13
C ASP A 38 -6.05 -15.38 6.62
N GLU A 39 -5.80 -16.44 5.85
CA GLU A 39 -6.37 -17.77 6.10
C GLU A 39 -5.95 -18.35 7.46
N ALA A 40 -4.71 -18.15 7.87
CA ALA A 40 -4.21 -18.65 9.15
C ALA A 40 -4.93 -17.96 10.31
N TYR A 41 -5.13 -16.64 10.23
CA TYR A 41 -5.91 -15.91 11.21
C TYR A 41 -7.39 -16.30 11.18
N GLN A 42 -8.00 -16.46 10.01
CA GLN A 42 -9.40 -16.93 9.90
C GLN A 42 -9.58 -18.30 10.59
N ASN A 43 -8.64 -19.22 10.39
CA ASN A 43 -8.65 -20.54 11.01
C ASN A 43 -8.50 -20.43 12.54
N ALA A 44 -7.53 -19.64 13.01
CA ALA A 44 -7.33 -19.43 14.44
C ALA A 44 -8.56 -18.78 15.10
N ARG A 45 -9.22 -17.84 14.43
CA ARG A 45 -10.43 -17.17 14.91
C ARG A 45 -11.64 -18.11 15.00
N ARG A 46 -11.74 -19.09 14.12
CA ARG A 46 -12.86 -20.06 14.08
C ARG A 46 -12.66 -21.24 15.02
N HIS A 47 -11.42 -21.68 15.23
CA HIS A 47 -11.13 -22.99 15.80
C HIS A 47 -10.25 -22.97 17.05
N SER A 48 -9.84 -21.78 17.54
CA SER A 48 -8.95 -21.66 18.69
C SER A 48 -9.49 -20.72 19.76
N ASP A 49 -8.88 -20.76 20.95
CA ASP A 49 -9.11 -19.77 22.00
C ASP A 49 -8.64 -18.35 21.61
N ARG A 50 -9.06 -17.38 22.42
CA ARG A 50 -8.79 -15.96 22.21
C ARG A 50 -7.29 -15.63 22.22
N GLN A 51 -6.47 -16.33 23.01
CA GLN A 51 -5.05 -16.06 23.11
C GLN A 51 -4.33 -16.45 21.82
N ASN A 52 -4.61 -17.65 21.34
CA ASN A 52 -4.04 -18.14 20.08
C ASN A 52 -4.54 -17.34 18.87
N ALA A 53 -5.83 -16.97 18.83
CA ALA A 53 -6.35 -16.07 17.81
C ALA A 53 -5.63 -14.70 17.83
N ARG A 54 -5.27 -14.18 19.01
CA ARG A 54 -4.52 -12.92 19.15
C ARG A 54 -3.07 -13.06 18.65
N ILE A 55 -2.41 -14.16 18.96
CA ILE A 55 -1.05 -14.45 18.46
C ILE A 55 -1.04 -14.53 16.93
N GLU A 56 -2.00 -15.26 16.35
CA GLU A 56 -2.06 -15.40 14.90
C GLU A 56 -2.46 -14.10 14.20
N HIS A 57 -3.33 -13.29 14.80
CA HIS A 57 -3.62 -11.93 14.34
C HIS A 57 -2.35 -11.08 14.21
N ASP A 58 -1.48 -11.08 15.23
CA ASP A 58 -0.26 -10.26 15.19
C ASP A 58 0.71 -10.72 14.11
N LYS A 59 0.79 -12.03 13.85
CA LYS A 59 1.55 -12.57 12.72
C LYS A 59 0.93 -12.17 11.38
N ALA A 60 -0.40 -12.22 11.25
CA ALA A 60 -1.11 -11.80 10.06
C ALA A 60 -0.86 -10.31 9.74
N VAL A 61 -0.88 -9.42 10.75
CA VAL A 61 -0.52 -8.01 10.58
C VAL A 61 0.90 -7.90 9.99
N GLY A 62 1.87 -8.63 10.54
CA GLY A 62 3.24 -8.66 10.02
C GLY A 62 3.30 -9.11 8.57
N ARG A 63 2.63 -10.21 8.21
CA ARG A 63 2.59 -10.73 6.84
C ARG A 63 2.01 -9.72 5.85
N VAL A 64 0.89 -9.08 6.21
CA VAL A 64 0.21 -8.08 5.37
C VAL A 64 1.09 -6.84 5.18
N ILE A 65 1.69 -6.32 6.24
CA ILE A 65 2.61 -5.18 6.14
C ILE A 65 3.80 -5.53 5.24
N THR A 66 4.40 -6.72 5.39
CA THR A 66 5.49 -7.15 4.51
C THR A 66 5.04 -7.31 3.05
N SER A 67 3.86 -7.86 2.80
CA SER A 67 3.36 -8.03 1.43
C SER A 67 3.09 -6.70 0.73
N LEU A 68 2.64 -5.66 1.47
CA LEU A 68 2.39 -4.33 0.90
C LEU A 68 3.63 -3.71 0.26
N PHE A 69 4.81 -3.99 0.80
CA PHE A 69 6.06 -3.39 0.31
C PHE A 69 6.87 -4.30 -0.59
N LYS A 70 6.52 -5.58 -0.71
CA LYS A 70 7.35 -6.55 -1.43
C LYS A 70 7.50 -6.15 -2.90
N ASP A 71 6.38 -5.88 -3.56
CA ASP A 71 6.37 -5.53 -4.98
C ASP A 71 6.88 -4.11 -5.20
N ASP A 72 6.57 -3.16 -4.31
CA ASP A 72 7.12 -1.80 -4.35
C ASP A 72 8.65 -1.80 -4.21
N THR A 73 9.19 -2.66 -3.35
CA THR A 73 10.65 -2.82 -3.17
C THR A 73 11.29 -3.43 -4.40
N GLU A 74 10.66 -4.44 -5.01
CA GLU A 74 11.15 -5.04 -6.25
C GLU A 74 11.08 -4.05 -7.41
N LEU A 75 10.00 -3.28 -7.54
CA LEU A 75 9.86 -2.21 -8.52
C LEU A 75 10.97 -1.17 -8.36
N PHE A 76 11.19 -0.69 -7.14
CA PHE A 76 12.27 0.25 -6.83
C PHE A 76 13.62 -0.34 -7.25
N LYS A 77 13.92 -1.57 -6.81
CA LYS A 77 15.16 -2.26 -7.14
C LYS A 77 15.35 -2.39 -8.65
N GLN A 78 14.36 -2.91 -9.38
CA GLN A 78 14.44 -3.07 -10.83
C GLN A 78 14.62 -1.72 -11.54
N PHE A 79 13.96 -0.66 -11.06
CA PHE A 79 14.12 0.66 -11.66
C PHE A 79 15.54 1.23 -11.52
N PHE A 80 16.20 1.01 -10.39
CA PHE A 80 17.55 1.54 -10.15
C PHE A 80 18.66 0.61 -10.66
N ASP A 81 18.51 -0.70 -10.48
CA ASP A 81 19.56 -1.68 -10.70
C ASP A 81 19.47 -2.38 -12.07
N ASN A 82 18.34 -2.28 -12.78
CA ASN A 82 18.14 -2.90 -14.09
C ASN A 82 17.88 -1.82 -15.16
N GLU A 83 18.90 -1.55 -15.98
CA GLU A 83 18.86 -0.50 -17.01
C GLU A 83 17.78 -0.74 -18.06
N ASP A 84 17.60 -1.99 -18.51
CA ASP A 84 16.58 -2.33 -19.50
C ASP A 84 15.18 -2.07 -18.96
N PHE A 85 14.93 -2.47 -17.71
CA PHE A 85 13.66 -2.21 -17.04
C PHE A 85 13.42 -0.71 -16.88
N ARG A 86 14.42 0.04 -16.40
CA ARG A 86 14.33 1.50 -16.25
C ARG A 86 13.96 2.17 -17.57
N ARG A 87 14.69 1.85 -18.65
CA ARG A 87 14.45 2.42 -19.99
C ARG A 87 13.04 2.12 -20.48
N TRP A 88 12.60 0.86 -20.35
CA TRP A 88 11.27 0.47 -20.73
C TRP A 88 10.19 1.26 -19.97
N VAL A 89 10.34 1.42 -18.64
CA VAL A 89 9.40 2.20 -17.82
C VAL A 89 9.38 3.67 -18.25
N THR A 90 10.54 4.31 -18.41
CA THR A 90 10.60 5.74 -18.76
C THR A 90 9.98 6.02 -20.13
N ASP A 91 10.29 5.20 -21.12
CA ASP A 91 9.78 5.37 -22.50
C ASP A 91 8.26 5.14 -22.55
N THR A 92 7.78 4.09 -21.87
CA THR A 92 6.35 3.74 -21.83
C THR A 92 5.51 4.82 -21.13
N VAL A 93 5.95 5.28 -19.95
CA VAL A 93 5.24 6.32 -19.18
C VAL A 93 5.25 7.64 -19.95
N PHE A 94 6.34 7.97 -20.64
CA PHE A 94 6.39 9.17 -21.49
C PHE A 94 5.39 9.08 -22.63
N ALA A 95 5.38 7.98 -23.40
CA ALA A 95 4.44 7.79 -24.51
C ALA A 95 2.97 7.95 -24.04
N LEU A 96 2.59 7.24 -22.97
CA LEU A 96 1.22 7.29 -22.44
C LEU A 96 0.80 8.67 -21.91
N SER A 97 1.74 9.43 -21.32
CA SER A 97 1.43 10.75 -20.73
C SER A 97 1.50 11.89 -21.74
N TYR A 98 2.34 11.75 -22.77
CA TYR A 98 2.49 12.75 -23.82
C TYR A 98 1.41 12.61 -24.89
N GLU A 99 1.07 11.38 -25.32
CA GLU A 99 -0.01 11.14 -26.29
C GLU A 99 -1.37 11.56 -25.74
N ARG A 100 -1.64 11.32 -24.45
CA ARG A 100 -2.86 11.79 -23.78
C ARG A 100 -3.05 13.31 -23.87
N ARG A 101 -1.95 14.08 -23.79
CA ARG A 101 -2.00 15.55 -23.98
C ARG A 101 -2.24 15.96 -25.43
N SER A 102 -1.73 15.20 -26.40
CA SER A 102 -1.95 15.50 -27.82
C SER A 102 -3.41 15.29 -28.26
N THR A 103 -4.17 14.42 -27.58
CA THR A 103 -5.60 14.18 -27.86
C THR A 103 -6.55 15.12 -27.14
N GLU A 104 -6.14 15.78 -26.05
CA GLU A 104 -6.98 16.69 -25.25
C GLU A 104 -6.87 18.17 -25.68
N GLY A 105 -6.06 18.50 -26.71
CA GLY A 105 -5.60 19.87 -26.97
C GLY A 105 -5.97 20.55 -28.30
N ILE A 106 -6.82 19.98 -29.15
CA ILE A 106 -7.21 20.65 -30.41
C ILE A 106 -8.74 20.74 -30.52
N PRO A 107 -9.36 21.91 -30.27
CA PRO A 107 -10.64 22.22 -30.87
C PRO A 107 -10.43 22.26 -32.38
N ALA A 108 -11.18 21.44 -33.13
CA ALA A 108 -11.22 21.53 -34.58
C ALA A 108 -11.58 22.97 -34.96
N ALA A 109 -10.62 23.69 -35.54
CA ALA A 109 -10.88 25.02 -36.09
C ALA A 109 -11.91 24.85 -37.22
N GLN A 110 -13.09 25.45 -37.02
CA GLN A 110 -14.10 25.68 -38.04
C GLN A 110 -13.69 26.84 -38.93
#